data_AF-A0A969JT50-F1
#
_entry.id   AF-A0A969JT50-F1
#
_cell.length_a   1.000
_cell.length_b   1.000
_cell.length_c   1.000
_cell.angle_alpha   90.00
_cell.angle_beta   90.00
_cell.angle_gamma   90.00
#
_symmetry.space_group_name_H-M   'P 1'
#
loop_
_entity.id
_entity.type
_entity.pdbx_description
1 polymer ?
#
loop_
_entity_poly.entity_id
_entity_poly.type
_entity_poly.pdbx_seq_one_letter_code
_entity_poly.pdbx_strand_id
1 'polypeptide(L)' 'MSLSKQEIDALLRLVNLTRDDEIDCEQCLFLVAEFAERQLAGLSVPAGLEAVAQHLSICTECREEYQALQRALKELKE' A
#
# COMPACT_ATOMS: atom_id res chain seq x y z
N MET A 1 13.63 26.41 -13.74
CA MET A 1 12.52 26.23 -12.78
C MET A 1 13.11 25.76 -11.47
N SER A 2 12.71 26.37 -10.36
CA SER A 2 13.08 25.96 -9.00
C SER A 2 11.86 25.29 -8.34
N LEU A 3 12.06 24.14 -7.68
CA LEU A 3 11.03 23.50 -6.89
C LEU A 3 10.69 24.36 -5.66
N SER A 4 9.42 24.36 -5.27
CA SER A 4 8.96 24.90 -4.00
C SER A 4 9.43 24.02 -2.83
N LYS A 5 9.39 24.59 -1.62
CA LYS A 5 9.71 23.84 -0.40
C LYS A 5 8.81 22.61 -0.22
N GLN A 6 7.52 22.74 -0.53
CA GLN A 6 6.56 21.64 -0.41
C GLN A 6 6.89 20.48 -1.35
N GLU A 7 7.28 20.78 -2.60
CA GLU A 7 7.69 19.77 -3.56
C GLU A 7 8.99 19.08 -3.12
N ILE A 8 9.94 19.83 -2.55
CA ILE A 8 11.18 19.27 -1.99
C ILE A 8 10.87 18.34 -0.81
N ASP A 9 10.03 18.77 0.13
CA ASP A 9 9.64 17.96 1.30
C ASP A 9 8.92 16.67 0.86
N ALA A 10 8.07 16.74 -0.16
CA ALA A 10 7.40 15.58 -0.73
C ALA A 10 8.40 14.59 -1.38
N LEU A 11 9.37 15.10 -2.15
CA LEU A 11 10.41 14.27 -2.75
C LEU A 11 11.30 13.61 -1.69
N LEU A 12 11.72 14.36 -0.67
CA LEU A 12 12.50 13.81 0.45
C LEU A 12 11.72 12.74 1.21
N ARG A 13 10.41 12.92 1.40
CA ARG A 13 9.55 11.88 1.99
C ARG A 13 9.55 10.62 1.14
N LEU A 14 9.41 10.74 -0.18
CA LEU A 14 9.40 9.58 -1.09
C LEU A 14 10.74 8.83 -1.06
N VAL A 15 11.86 9.56 -1.10
CA VAL A 15 13.20 8.95 -0.97
C VAL A 15 13.37 8.25 0.38
N ASN A 16 12.86 8.82 1.47
CA ASN A 16 12.97 8.19 2.78
C ASN A 16 12.04 6.98 2.98
N LEU A 17 11.09 6.75 2.07
CA LEU A 17 10.19 5.59 2.09
C LEU A 17 10.72 4.42 1.27
N THR A 18 11.81 4.60 0.52
CA THR A 18 12.39 3.52 -0.27
C THR A 18 13.00 2.44 0.61
N ARG A 19 12.97 1.18 0.15
CA ARG A 19 13.65 0.04 0.82
C ARG A 19 14.48 -0.76 -0.18
N ASP A 20 15.36 -1.61 0.35
CA ASP A 20 16.16 -2.51 -0.48
C ASP A 20 15.28 -3.54 -1.21
N ASP A 21 14.25 -4.03 -0.53
CA ASP A 21 13.26 -4.97 -1.07
C ASP A 21 11.92 -4.26 -1.26
N GLU A 22 11.61 -3.92 -2.51
CA GLU A 22 10.36 -3.28 -2.91
C GLU A 22 9.56 -4.17 -3.86
N ILE A 23 8.24 -3.98 -3.85
CA ILE A 23 7.35 -4.60 -4.81
C ILE A 23 6.79 -3.53 -5.76
N ASP A 24 6.57 -3.92 -7.01
CA ASP A 24 5.87 -3.10 -7.99
C ASP A 24 4.34 -3.19 -7.83
N CYS A 25 3.61 -2.45 -8.67
CA CYS A 25 2.14 -2.44 -8.64
C CYS A 25 1.54 -3.81 -8.96
N GLU A 26 2.13 -4.59 -9.87
CA GLU A 26 1.61 -5.90 -10.28
C GLU A 26 1.74 -6.92 -9.13
N GLN A 27 2.92 -6.96 -8.50
CA GLN A 27 3.16 -7.76 -7.30
C GLN A 27 2.26 -7.34 -6.14
N CYS A 28 2.05 -6.02 -5.95
CA CYS A 28 1.12 -5.52 -4.95
C CYS A 28 -0.31 -6.04 -5.20
N LEU A 29 -0.83 -5.90 -6.42
CA LEU A 29 -2.17 -6.37 -6.78
C LEU A 29 -2.32 -7.90 -6.67
N PHE A 30 -1.26 -8.66 -6.93
CA PHE A 30 -1.27 -10.11 -6.73
C PHE A 30 -1.43 -10.50 -5.25
N LEU A 31 -0.82 -9.74 -4.34
CA LEU A 31 -0.80 -10.02 -2.89
C LEU A 31 -1.92 -9.31 -2.10
N VAL A 32 -2.57 -8.29 -2.69
CA VAL A 32 -3.49 -7.39 -1.97
C VAL A 32 -4.72 -8.11 -1.41
N ALA A 33 -5.17 -9.19 -2.06
CA ALA A 33 -6.31 -9.98 -1.62
C ALA A 33 -6.03 -10.66 -0.27
N GLU A 34 -4.93 -11.40 -0.17
CA GLU A 34 -4.53 -12.05 1.09
C GLU A 34 -4.30 -11.02 2.20
N PHE A 35 -3.66 -9.89 1.85
CA PHE A 35 -3.44 -8.81 2.81
C PHE A 35 -4.76 -8.24 3.35
N ALA A 36 -5.75 -7.98 2.49
CA ALA A 36 -7.05 -7.45 2.87
C ALA A 36 -7.85 -8.41 3.75
N GLU A 37 -7.86 -9.70 3.42
CA GLU A 37 -8.55 -10.73 4.21
C GLU A 37 -7.96 -10.88 5.61
N ARG A 38 -6.62 -10.92 5.72
CA ARG A 38 -5.94 -10.97 7.03
C ARG A 38 -6.25 -9.75 7.89
N GLN A 39 -6.20 -8.55 7.29
CA GLN A 39 -6.56 -7.31 7.97
C GLN A 39 -8.02 -7.33 8.45
N LEU A 40 -8.95 -7.82 7.63
CA LEU A 40 -10.36 -7.93 8.00
C LEU A 40 -10.59 -8.97 9.13
N ALA A 41 -9.80 -10.04 9.15
CA ALA A 41 -9.83 -11.07 10.18
C ALA A 41 -9.08 -10.69 11.46
N GLY A 42 -8.38 -9.54 11.49
CA GLY A 42 -7.54 -9.12 12.63
C GLY A 42 -6.33 -10.03 12.85
N LEU A 43 -5.88 -10.72 11.81
CA LEU A 43 -4.70 -11.59 11.85
C LEU A 43 -3.42 -10.77 11.67
N SER A 44 -2.30 -11.30 12.16
CA SER A 44 -0.99 -10.70 11.91
C SER A 44 -0.64 -10.72 10.42
N VAL A 45 0.00 -9.65 9.97
CA VAL A 45 0.56 -9.51 8.64
C VAL A 45 1.95 -10.17 8.66
N PRO A 46 2.20 -11.24 7.88
CA PRO A 46 3.51 -11.85 7.77
C PRO A 46 4.49 -10.90 7.07
N ALA A 47 5.79 -11.07 7.32
CA ALA A 47 6.84 -10.22 6.74
C ALA A 47 6.73 -10.04 5.21
N GLY A 48 6.34 -11.10 4.48
CA GLY A 48 6.14 -11.04 3.03
C GLY A 48 5.00 -10.12 2.56
N LEU A 49 4.04 -9.81 3.42
CA LEU A 49 2.95 -8.88 3.13
C LEU A 49 3.19 -7.47 3.71
N GLU A 50 4.28 -7.26 4.47
CA GLU A 50 4.65 -5.91 4.91
C GLU A 50 5.04 -5.01 3.73
N ALA A 51 5.60 -5.59 2.67
CA ALA A 51 5.90 -4.89 1.42
C ALA A 51 4.64 -4.32 0.74
N VAL A 52 3.49 -5.00 0.88
CA VAL A 52 2.20 -4.49 0.41
C VAL A 52 1.82 -3.24 1.20
N ALA A 53 1.89 -3.28 2.52
CA ALA A 53 1.58 -2.12 3.36
C ALA A 53 2.47 -0.90 3.03
N GLN A 54 3.76 -1.15 2.78
CA GLN A 54 4.69 -0.11 2.33
C GLN A 54 4.27 0.46 0.97
N HIS A 55 4.02 -0.39 -0.03
CA HIS A 55 3.65 0.05 -1.37
C HIS A 55 2.37 0.89 -1.35
N LEU A 56 1.35 0.48 -0.58
CA LEU A 56 0.10 1.24 -0.42
C LEU A 56 0.30 2.63 0.24
N SER A 57 1.38 2.82 1.01
CA SER A 57 1.74 4.11 1.60
C SER A 57 2.37 5.10 0.61
N ILE A 58 2.85 4.60 -0.52
CA ILE A 58 3.56 5.33 -1.58
C ILE A 58 2.64 5.50 -2.81
N CYS A 59 2.08 4.41 -3.31
CA CYS A 59 1.27 4.38 -4.53
C CYS A 59 -0.21 4.68 -4.23
N THR A 60 -0.70 5.80 -4.78
CA THR A 60 -2.11 6.20 -4.61
C THR A 60 -3.07 5.26 -5.30
N GLU A 61 -2.76 4.82 -6.52
CA GLU A 61 -3.62 3.91 -7.30
C GLU A 61 -3.84 2.58 -6.57
N CYS A 62 -2.76 1.89 -6.17
CA CYS A 62 -2.86 0.64 -5.43
C CYS A 62 -3.62 0.80 -4.10
N ARG A 63 -3.49 1.96 -3.44
CA ARG A 63 -4.24 2.26 -2.21
C ARG A 63 -5.74 2.38 -2.46
N GLU A 64 -6.14 3.02 -3.55
CA GLU A 64 -7.55 3.15 -3.93
C GLU A 64 -8.16 1.79 -4.25
N GLU A 65 -7.45 0.94 -5.00
CA GLU A 65 -7.84 -0.44 -5.30
C GLU A 65 -8.01 -1.27 -4.02
N TYR A 66 -7.05 -1.20 -3.10
CA TYR A 66 -7.15 -1.86 -1.79
C TYR A 66 -8.38 -1.38 -0.99
N GLN A 67 -8.65 -0.08 -0.96
CA GLN A 67 -9.81 0.47 -0.25
C GLN A 67 -11.13 0.02 -0.90
N ALA A 68 -11.18 -0.10 -2.23
CA ALA A 68 -12.33 -0.65 -2.94
C ALA A 68 -12.57 -2.11 -2.56
N LEU A 69 -11.51 -2.93 -2.55
CA LEU A 69 -11.58 -4.32 -2.10
C LEU A 69 -12.05 -4.43 -0.65
N GLN A 70 -11.52 -3.62 0.26
CA GLN A 70 -11.94 -3.62 1.67
C GLN A 70 -13.43 -3.28 1.84
N ARG A 71 -13.99 -2.37 1.02
CA ARG A 71 -15.43 -2.05 1.05
C ARG A 71 -16.25 -3.27 0.61
N ALA A 72 -15.89 -3.87 -0.53
CA ALA A 72 -16.59 -5.06 -1.04
C ALA A 72 -16.54 -6.24 -0.07
N LEU A 73 -15.39 -6.51 0.56
CA LEU A 73 -15.26 -7.59 1.54
C LEU A 73 -16.11 -7.36 2.81
N LYS A 74 -16.29 -6.11 3.23
CA LYS A 74 -17.17 -5.78 4.36
C LYS A 74 -18.63 -6.01 4.01
N GLU A 75 -19.06 -5.59 2.82
CA GLU A 75 -20.42 -5.80 2.33
C GLU A 75 -20.79 -7.28 2.19
N LEU A 76 -19.81 -8.15 1.86
CA LEU A 76 -20.03 -9.61 1.79
C LEU A 76 -20.15 -10.31 3.15
N LYS A 77 -19.75 -9.65 4.25
CA LYS A 77 -19.76 -10.23 5.60
C LYS A 77 -21.06 -9.89 6.37
N GLU A 78 -21.84 -8.94 5.88
CA GLU A 78 -23.16 -8.56 6.40
C GLU A 78 -24.27 -9.48 5.86
#